data_AF-A0A2D7PK96-F1
#
_entry.id   AF-A0A2D7PK96-F1
#
_cell.length_a   1.000
_cell.length_b   1.000
_cell.length_c   1.000
_cell.angle_alpha   90.00
_cell.angle_beta   90.00
_cell.angle_gamma   90.00
#
_symmetry.space_group_name_H-M   'P 1'
#
loop_
_entity.id
_entity.type
_entity.pdbx_description
1 polymer ?
#
loop_
_entity_poly.entity_id
_entity_poly.type
_entity_poly.pdbx_seq_one_letter_code
_entity_poly.pdbx_strand_id
1 'polypeptide(L)'
;MNEGMIRLAVDFENPSPEWWASGGQDLWDALVEAFDGNHVVVEQSLADSWLREAAKLPGWEGGPEWAPHPICLKAINEDEEV
;
A
#
# COMPACT_ATOMS: atom_id res chain seq x y z
N MET A 1 1.29 -1.21 -24.82
CA MET A 1 1.81 -1.94 -23.66
C MET A 1 1.61 -1.04 -22.45
N ASN A 2 0.41 -1.04 -21.86
CA ASN A 2 0.17 -0.47 -20.52
C ASN A 2 0.47 -1.54 -19.44
N GLU A 3 1.46 -2.39 -19.68
CA GLU A 3 1.70 -3.65 -18.96
C GLU A 3 2.49 -3.47 -17.65
N GLY A 4 2.41 -2.29 -17.04
CA GLY A 4 3.30 -1.93 -15.93
C GLY A 4 2.66 -1.19 -14.78
N MET A 5 1.37 -0.85 -14.81
CA MET A 5 0.73 -0.09 -13.73
C MET A 5 -0.05 -1.01 -12.79
N ILE A 6 0.04 -0.76 -11.49
CA ILE A 6 -0.65 -1.50 -10.44
C ILE A 6 -1.22 -0.53 -9.41
N ARG A 7 -2.32 -0.94 -8.76
CA ARG A 7 -2.97 -0.14 -7.74
C ARG A 7 -2.38 -0.50 -6.39
N LEU A 8 -1.68 0.43 -5.78
CA LEU A 8 -1.22 0.32 -4.40
C LEU A 8 -2.33 0.89 -3.50
N ALA A 9 -2.87 0.08 -2.59
CA ALA A 9 -3.92 0.50 -1.68
C ALA A 9 -3.46 0.30 -0.24
N VAL A 10 -3.92 1.18 0.66
CA VAL A 10 -3.75 0.97 2.09
C VAL A 10 -5.07 0.50 2.70
N ASP A 11 -4.97 -0.46 3.59
CA ASP A 11 -6.06 -0.94 4.41
C ASP A 11 -6.08 -0.13 5.73
N PHE A 12 -7.00 0.82 5.80
CA PHE A 12 -7.23 1.63 7.01
C PHE A 12 -8.18 0.94 8.00
N GLU A 13 -8.80 -0.18 7.64
CA GLU A 13 -9.83 -0.80 8.49
C GLU A 13 -9.23 -1.49 9.70
N ASN A 14 -7.99 -1.99 9.63
CA ASN A 14 -7.28 -2.52 10.80
C ASN A 14 -5.75 -2.58 10.70
N PRO A 15 -5.04 -1.48 10.33
CA PRO A 15 -3.58 -1.50 10.26
C PRO A 15 -2.98 -1.72 11.66
N SER A 16 -1.88 -2.48 11.74
CA SER A 16 -1.15 -2.64 13.01
C SER A 16 -0.74 -1.26 13.55
N PRO A 17 -1.12 -0.90 14.79
CA PRO A 17 -0.76 0.39 15.37
C PRO A 17 0.74 0.55 15.56
N GLU A 18 1.47 -0.56 15.74
CA GLU A 18 2.94 -0.57 15.78
C GLU A 18 3.53 -0.16 14.43
N TRP A 19 2.97 -0.65 13.33
CA TRP A 19 3.42 -0.30 11.98
C TRP A 19 3.17 1.16 11.66
N TRP A 20 1.98 1.65 12.00
CA TRP A 20 1.59 3.04 11.79
C TRP A 20 2.52 3.99 12.55
N ALA A 21 2.77 3.71 13.84
CA ALA A 21 3.63 4.52 14.70
C ALA A 21 5.13 4.43 14.36
N SER A 22 5.55 3.37 13.66
CA SER A 22 6.97 3.16 13.30
C SER A 22 7.38 3.81 11.98
N GLY A 23 6.51 4.62 11.38
CA GLY A 23 6.77 5.35 10.13
C GLY A 23 5.97 4.82 8.94
N GLY A 24 5.05 3.87 9.15
CA GLY A 24 4.16 3.39 8.11
C GLY A 24 3.18 4.47 7.65
N GLN A 25 2.78 5.35 8.58
CA GLN A 25 2.01 6.54 8.26
C GLN A 25 2.78 7.49 7.33
N ASP A 26 4.00 7.90 7.71
CA ASP A 26 4.81 8.81 6.90
C ASP A 26 5.11 8.25 5.50
N LEU A 27 5.33 6.94 5.42
CA LEU A 27 5.52 6.21 4.16
C LEU A 27 4.24 6.30 3.30
N TRP A 28 3.06 6.09 3.87
CA TRP A 28 1.81 6.23 3.13
C TRP A 28 1.47 7.69 2.77
N ASP A 29 1.65 8.64 3.69
CA ASP A 29 1.42 10.07 3.46
C ASP A 29 2.25 10.60 2.29
N ALA A 30 3.53 10.20 2.21
CA ALA A 30 4.40 10.56 1.09
C ALA A 30 3.93 10.03 -0.29
N LEU A 31 3.12 8.96 -0.31
CA LEU A 31 2.45 8.45 -1.52
C LEU A 31 1.17 9.24 -1.84
N VAL A 32 0.38 9.60 -0.81
CA VAL A 32 -0.94 10.24 -0.92
C VAL A 32 -0.86 11.76 -1.08
N GLU A 33 0.23 12.42 -0.71
CA GLU A 33 0.46 13.85 -1.04
C GLU A 33 0.34 14.11 -2.56
N ALA A 34 0.46 13.07 -3.40
CA ALA A 34 0.23 13.12 -4.84
C ALA A 34 -1.18 12.67 -5.31
N PHE A 35 -2.02 12.08 -4.45
CA PHE A 35 -3.28 11.43 -4.84
C PHE A 35 -4.38 11.50 -3.76
N ASP A 36 -5.54 12.04 -4.07
CA ASP A 36 -6.73 12.01 -3.20
C ASP A 36 -7.34 10.58 -3.17
N GLY A 37 -6.99 9.76 -2.17
CA GLY A 37 -7.66 8.48 -1.97
C GLY A 37 -6.96 7.47 -1.06
N ASN A 38 -7.62 6.33 -0.83
CA ASN A 38 -7.07 5.16 -0.15
C ASN A 38 -6.25 4.24 -1.07
N HIS A 39 -6.03 4.66 -2.31
CA HIS A 39 -5.29 3.91 -3.31
C HIS A 39 -4.67 4.85 -4.33
N VAL A 40 -3.54 4.43 -4.91
CA VAL A 40 -2.80 5.15 -5.93
C VAL A 40 -2.40 4.21 -7.04
N VAL A 41 -2.38 4.69 -8.28
CA VAL A 41 -1.92 3.92 -9.44
C VAL A 41 -0.47 4.28 -9.72
N VAL A 42 0.41 3.30 -9.59
CA VAL A 42 1.86 3.45 -9.74
C VAL A 42 2.42 2.32 -10.59
N GLU A 43 3.63 2.49 -11.10
CA GLU A 43 4.31 1.40 -11.81
C GLU A 43 4.59 0.22 -10.86
N GLN A 44 4.54 -1.01 -11.39
CA GLN A 44 4.72 -2.25 -10.62
C GLN A 44 6.08 -2.29 -9.92
N SER A 45 7.14 -1.84 -10.60
CA SER A 45 8.48 -1.72 -10.02
C SER A 45 8.54 -0.74 -8.85
N LEU A 46 7.77 0.35 -8.93
CA LEU A 46 7.67 1.34 -7.87
C LEU A 46 6.87 0.76 -6.69
N ALA A 47 5.72 0.15 -6.96
CA ALA A 47 4.89 -0.51 -5.95
C ALA A 47 5.64 -1.59 -5.18
N ASP A 48 6.42 -2.44 -5.86
CA ASP A 48 7.24 -3.48 -5.24
C ASP A 48 8.34 -2.87 -4.34
N SER A 49 8.94 -1.77 -4.77
CA SER A 49 9.93 -1.03 -3.96
C SER A 49 9.29 -0.46 -2.69
N TRP A 50 8.10 0.12 -2.79
CA TRP A 50 7.35 0.65 -1.66
C TRP A 50 6.91 -0.44 -0.68
N LEU A 51 6.42 -1.58 -1.19
CA LEU A 51 6.10 -2.72 -0.33
C LEU A 51 7.32 -3.25 0.41
N ARG A 52 8.49 -3.30 -0.24
CA ARG A 52 9.73 -3.71 0.42
C ARG A 52 10.13 -2.75 1.53
N GLU A 53 9.99 -1.45 1.33
CA GLU A 53 10.24 -0.48 2.40
C GLU A 53 9.20 -0.59 3.53
N ALA A 54 7.92 -0.73 3.19
CA ALA A 54 6.83 -0.93 4.14
C ALA A 54 7.03 -2.20 4.99
N ALA A 55 7.52 -3.27 4.37
CA ALA A 55 7.80 -4.55 5.03
C ALA A 55 9.01 -4.51 5.98
N LYS A 56 9.88 -3.49 5.89
CA LYS A 56 10.98 -3.30 6.85
C LYS A 56 10.49 -2.74 8.18
N LEU A 57 9.31 -2.14 8.21
CA LEU A 57 8.77 -1.54 9.42
C LEU A 57 8.22 -2.62 10.36
N PRO A 58 8.45 -2.51 11.68
CA PRO A 58 7.89 -3.43 12.65
C PRO A 58 6.35 -3.36 12.61
N GLY A 59 5.69 -4.46 12.95
CA GLY A 59 4.23 -4.56 12.87
C GLY A 59 3.66 -4.84 11.47
N TRP A 60 4.50 -4.99 10.42
CA TRP A 60 4.06 -5.37 9.06
C TRP A 60 3.30 -6.71 9.04
N GLU A 61 3.79 -7.69 9.81
CA GLU A 61 3.14 -8.96 10.08
C GLU A 61 2.46 -8.96 11.46
N GLY A 62 1.77 -7.87 11.81
CA GLY A 62 1.28 -7.55 13.17
C GLY A 62 0.44 -8.61 13.90
N GLY A 63 0.16 -9.76 13.29
CA GLY A 63 -0.55 -10.89 13.86
C GLY A 63 -1.97 -11.02 13.29
N PRO A 64 -2.70 -12.10 13.63
CA PRO A 64 -4.04 -12.39 13.08
C PRO A 64 -5.13 -11.38 13.52
N GLU A 65 -4.82 -10.51 14.47
CA GLU A 65 -5.71 -9.47 15.00
C GLU A 65 -5.66 -8.17 14.20
N TRP A 66 -4.66 -8.01 13.32
CA TRP A 66 -4.43 -6.82 12.49
C TRP A 66 -4.33 -7.23 11.03
N ALA A 67 -4.52 -6.28 10.10
CA ALA A 67 -4.34 -6.53 8.68
C ALA A 67 -2.88 -6.94 8.41
N PRO A 68 -2.60 -8.20 8.00
CA PRO A 68 -1.27 -8.56 7.54
C PRO A 68 -1.08 -7.85 6.20
N HIS A 69 -0.10 -6.95 6.13
CA HIS A 69 0.14 -6.06 4.99
C HIS A 69 -0.87 -4.89 4.90
N PRO A 70 -0.71 -3.86 5.76
CA PRO A 70 -1.53 -2.65 5.69
C PRO A 70 -1.44 -1.96 4.33
N ILE A 71 -0.36 -2.16 3.55
CA ILE A 71 -0.31 -1.77 2.14
C ILE A 71 -0.41 -3.04 1.29
N CYS A 72 -1.32 -3.05 0.32
CA CYS A 72 -1.55 -4.18 -0.58
C CYS A 72 -1.57 -3.75 -2.06
N LEU A 73 -1.16 -4.68 -2.92
CA LEU A 73 -1.31 -4.53 -4.36
C LEU A 73 -2.69 -5.04 -4.77
N LYS A 74 -3.41 -4.22 -5.53
CA LYS A 74 -4.60 -4.60 -6.26
C LYS A 74 -4.26 -4.59 -7.74
N ALA A 75 -4.58 -5.68 -8.43
CA ALA A 75 -4.53 -5.69 -9.89
C ALA A 75 -5.47 -4.59 -10.40
N ILE A 76 -4.96 -3.73 -11.28
CA ILE A 76 -5.82 -2.87 -12.09
C ILE A 76 -6.38 -3.82 -13.14
N ASN A 77 -7.59 -4.30 -12.92
CA ASN A 77 -8.26 -5.05 -13.96
C ASN A 77 -8.56 -4.03 -15.06
N GLU A 78 -7.99 -4.19 -16.25
CA GLU A 78 -8.30 -3.38 -17.44
C GLU A 78 -9.78 -3.51 -17.88
N ASP A 79 -10.57 -4.30 -17.14
CA ASP A 79 -11.99 -4.59 -17.31
C ASP A 79 -12.91 -3.77 -16.36
N GLU A 80 -12.40 -2.83 -15.56
CA GLU A 80 -13.25 -1.74 -15.05
C GLU A 80 -13.59 -0.80 -16.23
N GLU A 81 -14.49 -1.27 -17.10
CA GLU A 81 -15.21 -0.43 -18.05
C GLU A 81 -16.13 0.52 -17.27
N VAL A 82 -15.93 1.81 -17.55
CA VAL A 82 -16.78 3.02 -17.37
C VAL A 82 -16.94 3.68 -15.99
#